data_AF-A0A848WWB2-F1
#
_entry.id   AF-A0A848WWB2-F1
#
_cell.length_a   1.000
_cell.length_b   1.000
_cell.length_c   1.000
_cell.angle_alpha   90.00
_cell.angle_beta   90.00
_cell.angle_gamma   90.00
#
_symmetry.space_group_name_H-M   'P 1'
#
loop_
_entity.id
_entity.type
_entity.pdbx_description
1 polymer ?
#
loop_
_entity_poly.entity_id
_entity_poly.type
_entity_poly.pdbx_seq_one_letter_code
_entity_poly.pdbx_strand_id
1 'polypeptide(L)'
;MNRLTLALAISLFAVLSYSQEKTPGLRVGTAAVDISPDFFPMQLRSGPSKYVHDPLHVRAIAFENGEGRAAIALMDAIGVGREMCDEAKAIVAEKTGWK
;
A
#
# COMPACT_ATOMS: atom_id res chain seq x y z
N MET A 1 -16.93 52.27 -15.25
CA MET A 1 -16.17 50.99 -15.34
C MET A 1 -15.83 50.74 -16.80
N ASN A 2 -14.55 50.65 -17.14
CA ASN A 2 -14.12 50.41 -18.52
C ASN A 2 -14.40 48.96 -18.92
N ARG A 3 -14.89 48.75 -20.15
CA ARG A 3 -15.11 47.39 -20.70
C ARG A 3 -13.83 46.53 -20.66
N LEU A 4 -12.67 47.17 -20.79
CA LEU A 4 -11.35 46.54 -20.72
C LEU A 4 -11.01 46.03 -19.31
N THR A 5 -11.33 46.79 -18.26
CA THR A 5 -11.09 46.34 -16.87
C THR A 5 -12.04 45.21 -16.47
N LEU A 6 -13.27 45.18 -17.01
CA LEU A 6 -14.19 44.08 -16.79
C LEU A 6 -13.72 42.78 -17.48
N ALA A 7 -13.23 42.88 -18.73
CA ALA A 7 -12.70 41.73 -19.45
C ALA A 7 -11.46 41.12 -18.78
N LEU A 8 -10.55 41.97 -18.28
CA LEU A 8 -9.34 41.52 -17.58
C LEU A 8 -9.67 40.83 -16.25
N ALA A 9 -10.67 41.34 -15.52
CA ALA A 9 -11.13 40.74 -14.28
C ALA A 9 -11.76 39.35 -14.52
N ILE A 10 -12.55 39.20 -15.59
CA ILE A 10 -13.17 37.93 -15.97
C ILE A 10 -12.10 36.90 -16.39
N SER A 11 -11.08 37.31 -17.16
CA SER A 11 -10.00 36.39 -17.55
C SER A 11 -9.17 35.94 -16.34
N LEU A 12 -8.93 36.84 -15.38
CA LEU A 12 -8.18 36.49 -14.17
C LEU A 12 -8.97 35.52 -13.28
N PHE A 13 -10.30 35.71 -13.18
CA PHE A 13 -11.19 34.81 -12.43
C PHE A 13 -11.27 33.41 -13.06
N ALA A 14 -11.25 33.33 -14.39
CA ALA A 14 -11.27 32.05 -15.11
C ALA A 14 -9.99 31.24 -14.90
N VAL A 15 -8.82 31.89 -14.87
CA VAL A 15 -7.52 31.24 -14.60
C VAL A 15 -7.46 30.69 -13.16
N LEU A 16 -7.97 31.45 -12.19
CA LEU A 16 -8.05 31.01 -10.78
C LEU A 16 -8.99 29.81 -10.59
N SER A 17 -10.03 29.68 -11.42
CA SER A 17 -11.01 28.59 -11.33
C SER A 17 -10.51 27.28 -11.94
N TYR A 18 -9.47 27.31 -12.77
CA TYR A 18 -8.96 26.12 -13.49
C TYR A 18 -8.02 25.25 -12.62
N SER A 19 -7.47 25.79 -11.53
CA SER A 19 -6.57 25.05 -10.62
C SER A 19 -7.30 24.28 -9.51
N GLN A 20 -8.41 23.61 -9.84
CA GLN A 20 -8.90 22.53 -8.98
C GLN A 20 -7.99 21.32 -9.21
N GLU A 21 -6.91 21.24 -8.44
CA GLU A 21 -6.08 20.04 -8.38
C GLU A 21 -6.98 18.90 -7.90
N LYS A 22 -7.38 18.02 -8.83
CA LYS A 22 -8.15 16.83 -8.51
C LYS A 22 -7.23 15.92 -7.73
N THR A 23 -7.21 16.06 -6.41
CA THR A 23 -6.43 15.19 -5.53
C THR A 23 -6.78 13.76 -5.93
N PRO A 24 -5.79 12.94 -6.35
CA PRO A 24 -6.06 11.55 -6.67
C PRO A 24 -6.76 10.95 -5.46
N GLY A 25 -8.02 10.53 -5.62
CA GLY A 25 -8.76 9.90 -4.54
C GLY A 25 -7.99 8.70 -4.00
N LEU A 26 -8.32 8.27 -2.78
CA LEU A 26 -7.65 7.13 -2.15
C LEU A 26 -7.64 5.91 -3.09
N ARG A 27 -6.44 5.48 -3.49
CA ARG A 27 -6.21 4.25 -4.25
C ARG A 27 -5.85 3.15 -3.27
N VAL A 28 -6.47 1.99 -3.44
CA VAL A 28 -6.23 0.83 -2.59
C VAL A 28 -5.99 -0.39 -3.47
N GLY A 29 -4.92 -1.13 -3.20
CA GLY A 29 -4.62 -2.42 -3.80
C GLY A 29 -4.60 -3.51 -2.73
N THR A 30 -5.04 -4.71 -3.08
CA THR A 30 -5.00 -5.87 -2.18
C THR A 30 -4.34 -7.06 -2.86
N ALA A 31 -3.69 -7.91 -2.07
CA ALA A 31 -3.09 -9.15 -2.54
C ALA A 31 -3.16 -10.23 -1.45
N ALA A 32 -3.21 -11.49 -1.86
CA ALA A 32 -3.04 -12.64 -0.99
C ALA A 32 -2.11 -13.66 -1.66
N VAL A 33 -1.15 -14.18 -0.91
CA VAL A 33 -0.16 -15.17 -1.37
C VAL A 33 -0.20 -16.35 -0.41
N ASP A 34 -0.35 -17.56 -0.96
CA ASP A 34 -0.24 -18.80 -0.20
C ASP A 34 1.23 -19.02 0.20
N ILE A 35 1.47 -19.23 1.49
CA ILE A 35 2.76 -19.50 2.10
C ILE A 35 2.76 -20.85 2.83
N SER A 36 1.83 -21.74 2.49
CA SER A 36 1.79 -23.10 3.01
C SER A 36 3.10 -23.79 2.70
N PRO A 37 3.83 -24.29 3.71
CA PRO A 37 5.12 -24.90 3.49
C PRO A 37 4.96 -26.25 2.82
N ASP A 38 5.95 -26.56 1.99
CA ASP A 38 6.13 -27.82 1.28
C ASP A 38 7.07 -28.80 2.02
N PHE A 39 7.55 -28.41 3.20
CA PHE A 39 8.45 -29.20 4.03
C PHE A 39 7.81 -29.59 5.37
N PHE A 40 8.16 -30.80 5.84
CA PHE A 40 7.67 -31.35 7.09
C PHE A 40 8.77 -32.15 7.81
N PRO A 41 8.79 -32.19 9.15
CA PRO A 41 7.84 -31.51 10.04
C PRO A 41 8.12 -30.01 10.15
N MET A 42 7.05 -29.21 10.23
CA MET A 42 7.14 -27.81 10.63
C MET A 42 7.21 -27.69 12.14
N GLN A 43 7.96 -26.73 12.64
CA GLN A 43 7.96 -26.42 14.07
C GLN A 43 6.86 -25.42 14.41
N LEU A 44 5.88 -25.83 15.22
CA LEU A 44 4.90 -24.93 15.84
C LEU A 44 5.26 -24.69 17.32
N ARG A 45 4.61 -23.69 17.94
CA ARG A 45 4.74 -23.44 19.38
C ARG A 45 4.27 -24.63 20.24
N SER A 46 3.33 -25.43 19.73
CA SER A 46 2.80 -26.63 20.40
C SER A 46 3.59 -27.91 20.10
N GLY A 47 4.64 -27.85 19.27
CA GLY A 47 5.42 -29.01 18.83
C GLY A 47 5.46 -29.17 17.31
N PRO A 48 6.16 -30.21 16.81
CA PRO A 48 6.26 -30.46 15.38
C PRO A 48 4.91 -30.88 14.77
N SER A 49 4.55 -30.29 13.62
CA SER A 49 3.41 -30.69 12.81
C SER A 49 3.86 -31.34 11.49
N LYS A 50 3.13 -32.34 11.03
CA LYS A 50 3.37 -33.05 9.76
C LYS A 50 2.32 -32.73 8.69
N TYR A 51 1.44 -31.77 8.97
CA TYR A 51 0.30 -31.48 8.11
C TYR A 51 -0.14 -30.01 8.22
N VAL A 52 -0.65 -29.47 7.12
CA VAL A 52 -1.31 -28.16 7.02
C VAL A 52 -2.80 -28.41 6.80
N HIS A 53 -3.64 -28.00 7.75
CA HIS A 53 -5.10 -28.16 7.65
C HIS A 53 -5.72 -27.14 6.70
N ASP A 54 -5.48 -25.85 6.98
CA ASP A 54 -5.89 -24.73 6.14
C ASP A 54 -4.64 -24.06 5.57
N PRO A 55 -4.65 -23.62 4.29
CA PRO A 55 -3.50 -22.95 3.71
C PRO A 55 -3.15 -21.65 4.45
N LEU A 56 -1.86 -21.45 4.70
CA LEU A 56 -1.33 -20.27 5.35
C LEU A 56 -1.13 -19.16 4.32
N HIS A 57 -1.41 -17.91 4.68
CA HIS A 57 -1.32 -16.79 3.74
C HIS A 57 -0.53 -15.61 4.28
N VAL A 58 0.06 -14.85 3.35
CA VAL A 58 0.32 -13.42 3.54
C VAL A 58 -0.75 -12.64 2.81
N ARG A 59 -1.40 -11.69 3.48
CA ARG A 59 -2.42 -10.79 2.92
C ARG A 59 -1.96 -9.36 3.06
N ALA A 60 -1.94 -8.62 1.96
CA ALA A 60 -1.46 -7.25 1.94
C ALA A 60 -2.54 -6.28 1.45
N ILE A 61 -2.53 -5.08 2.03
CA ILE A 61 -3.29 -3.92 1.57
C ILE A 61 -2.32 -2.75 1.43
N ALA A 62 -2.33 -2.12 0.25
CA ALA A 62 -1.52 -0.96 -0.08
C ALA A 62 -2.42 0.25 -0.34
N PHE A 63 -2.03 1.41 0.18
CA PHE A 63 -2.76 2.66 0.10
C PHE A 63 -1.91 3.73 -0.59
N GLU A 64 -2.55 4.50 -1.47
CA GLU A 64 -1.96 5.66 -2.12
C GLU A 64 -2.97 6.82 -2.10
N ASN A 65 -2.57 7.96 -1.54
CA ASN A 65 -3.36 9.19 -1.53
C ASN A 65 -2.43 10.40 -1.74
N GLY A 66 -2.48 11.02 -2.92
CA GLY A 66 -1.54 12.08 -3.29
C GLY A 66 -0.09 11.58 -3.24
N GLU A 67 0.72 12.13 -2.33
CA GLU A 67 2.10 11.69 -2.04
C GLU A 67 2.18 10.66 -0.90
N GLY A 68 1.12 10.49 -0.10
CA GLY A 68 1.09 9.55 1.01
C GLY A 68 0.98 8.10 0.53
N ARG A 69 1.84 7.22 1.07
CA ARG A 69 1.88 5.79 0.79
C ARG A 69 1.94 4.98 2.08
N ALA A 70 1.22 3.87 2.14
CA ALA A 70 1.30 2.91 3.24
C ALA A 70 1.00 1.50 2.75
N ALA A 71 1.68 0.50 3.32
CA ALA A 71 1.40 -0.91 3.08
C ALA A 71 1.31 -1.65 4.41
N ILE A 72 0.31 -2.53 4.52
CA ILE A 72 0.12 -3.41 5.67
C ILE A 72 0.11 -4.83 5.13
N ALA A 73 0.91 -5.71 5.72
CA ALA A 73 0.91 -7.14 5.43
C ALA A 73 0.64 -7.93 6.73
N LEU A 74 -0.33 -8.85 6.65
CA LEU A 74 -0.64 -9.82 7.68
C LEU A 74 -0.12 -11.18 7.22
N MET A 75 0.55 -11.90 8.10
CA MET A 75 1.04 -13.26 7.84
C MET A 75 0.44 -14.22 8.85
N ASP A 76 0.04 -15.41 8.40
CA ASP A 76 -0.43 -16.49 9.27
C ASP A 76 0.73 -17.13 10.03
N ALA A 77 1.29 -16.37 10.99
CA ALA A 77 2.38 -16.76 11.86
C ALA A 77 2.20 -16.15 13.25
N ILE A 78 2.68 -16.84 14.29
CA ILE A 78 2.66 -16.34 15.68
C ILE A 78 3.48 -15.05 15.82
N GLY A 79 4.55 -14.94 15.04
CA GLY A 79 5.41 -13.77 14.98
C GLY A 79 6.40 -13.89 13.84
N VAL A 80 7.00 -12.75 13.49
CA VAL A 80 8.02 -12.63 12.45
C VAL A 80 9.21 -11.87 13.02
N GLY A 81 10.42 -12.30 12.67
CA GLY A 81 11.65 -11.65 13.12
C GLY A 81 11.75 -10.22 12.59
N ARG A 82 12.33 -9.30 13.39
CA ARG A 82 12.52 -7.90 12.98
C ARG A 82 13.35 -7.79 11.70
N GLU A 83 14.44 -8.54 11.61
CA GLU A 83 15.31 -8.56 10.43
C GLU A 83 14.56 -8.97 9.16
N MET A 84 13.72 -10.00 9.25
CA MET A 84 12.87 -10.44 8.13
C MET A 84 11.86 -9.37 7.72
N CYS A 85 11.25 -8.68 8.68
CA CYS A 85 10.37 -7.55 8.39
C CYS A 85 11.11 -6.40 7.69
N ASP A 86 12.33 -6.10 8.12
CA ASP A 86 13.11 -5.00 7.55
C ASP A 86 13.60 -5.34 6.14
N GLU A 87 14.01 -6.60 5.90
CA GLU A 87 14.30 -7.12 4.56
C GLU A 87 13.07 -7.04 3.64
N ALA A 88 11.90 -7.50 4.11
CA ALA A 88 10.67 -7.44 3.34
C ALA A 88 10.30 -6.00 2.97
N LYS A 89 10.45 -5.05 3.90
CA LYS A 89 10.22 -3.61 3.64
C LYS A 89 11.23 -3.07 2.63
N ALA A 90 12.50 -3.43 2.71
CA ALA A 90 13.52 -3.00 1.76
C ALA A 90 13.21 -3.49 0.34
N ILE A 91 12.80 -4.76 0.18
CA ILE A 91 12.40 -5.33 -1.11
C ILE A 91 11.16 -4.62 -1.65
N VAL A 92 10.16 -4.33 -0.81
CA VAL A 92 8.97 -3.57 -1.22
C VAL A 92 9.38 -2.17 -1.67
N ALA A 93 10.25 -1.50 -0.93
CA ALA A 93 10.73 -0.17 -1.26
C ALA A 93 11.46 -0.13 -2.61
N GLU A 94 12.35 -1.09 -2.85
CA GLU A 94 13.06 -1.24 -4.13
C GLU A 94 12.09 -1.44 -5.31
N LYS A 95 11.10 -2.35 -5.15
CA LYS A 95 10.17 -2.70 -6.23
C LYS A 95 9.14 -1.62 -6.53
N THR A 96 8.74 -0.84 -5.53
CA THR A 96 7.63 0.11 -5.64
C THR A 96 8.09 1.57 -5.72
N GLY A 97 9.32 1.85 -5.29
CA GLY A 97 9.80 3.21 -5.04
C GLY A 97 9.19 3.86 -3.80
N TRP A 98 8.49 3.11 -2.95
CA TRP A 98 7.88 3.62 -1.70
C TRP A 98 8.90 3.54 -0.57
N LYS A 99 8.81 4.43 0.43
CA LYS A 99 9.74 4.45 1.57
C LYS A 99 9.16 3.71 2.78
#